data_AF-A0A859IIS2-F1
#
_entry.id   AF-A0A859IIS2-F1
#
_cell.length_a   1.000
_cell.length_b   1.000
_cell.length_c   1.000
_cell.angle_alpha   90.00
_cell.angle_beta   90.00
_cell.angle_gamma   90.00
#
_symmetry.space_group_name_H-M   'P 1'
#
loop_
_entity.id
_entity.type
_entity.pdbx_description
1 polymer ?
#
loop_
_entity_poly.entity_id
_entity_poly.type
_entity_poly.pdbx_seq_one_letter_code
_entity_poly.pdbx_strand_id
1 'polypeptide(L)'
;MRRTRTNYAMLSILTSGLMTIMINLSPQPLLILLVGSAVQIYLATGRLKDMNANPWWSALTLLPFVGFILMFPKGTKGANQYGEDPREKGNN
;
A
#
# COMPACT_ATOMS: atom_id res chain seq x y z
N MET A 1 -9.78 -4.27 3.68
CA MET A 1 -9.54 -3.45 4.88
C MET A 1 -8.97 -2.11 4.45
N ARG A 2 -9.59 -0.99 4.87
CA ARG A 2 -9.07 0.38 4.67
C ARG A 2 -7.81 0.57 5.51
N ARG A 3 -6.85 1.35 5.01
CA ARG A 3 -5.58 1.60 5.70
C ARG A 3 -5.33 3.10 5.88
N THR A 4 -4.94 3.47 7.09
CA THR A 4 -4.52 4.83 7.41
C THR A 4 -3.25 5.20 6.60
N ARG A 5 -3.09 6.51 6.35
CA ARG A 5 -1.91 7.05 5.66
C ARG A 5 -0.59 6.62 6.32
N THR A 6 -0.54 6.65 7.65
CA THR A 6 0.63 6.29 8.45
C THR A 6 0.99 4.81 8.30
N ASN A 7 -0.01 3.92 8.43
CA ASN A 7 0.23 2.48 8.30
C ASN A 7 0.66 2.12 6.89
N TYR A 8 0.06 2.75 5.87
CA TYR A 8 0.49 2.55 4.48
C TYR A 8 1.93 3.00 4.26
N ALA A 9 2.30 4.21 4.71
CA ALA A 9 3.66 4.74 4.55
C ALA A 9 4.70 3.87 5.28
N MET A 10 4.44 3.50 6.53
CA MET A 10 5.36 2.67 7.33
C MET A 10 5.55 1.28 6.70
N LEU A 11 4.45 0.61 6.31
CA LEU A 11 4.53 -0.72 5.71
C LEU A 11 5.20 -0.68 4.34
N SER A 12 4.92 0.32 3.50
CA SER A 12 5.51 0.40 2.16
C SER A 12 7.00 0.77 2.17
N ILE A 13 7.46 1.58 3.11
CA ILE A 13 8.90 1.87 3.31
C ILE A 13 9.62 0.64 3.87
N LEU A 14 9.02 -0.04 4.85
CA LEU A 14 9.62 -1.23 5.45
C LEU A 14 9.72 -2.37 4.43
N THR A 15 8.67 -2.62 3.65
CA THR A 15 8.69 -3.67 2.62
C THR A 15 9.62 -3.31 1.47
N SER A 16 9.70 -2.05 1.03
CA SER A 16 10.64 -1.66 -0.03
C SER A 16 12.09 -1.82 0.43
N GLY A 17 12.42 -1.39 1.65
CA GLY A 17 13.76 -1.56 2.23
C GLY A 17 14.15 -3.03 2.37
N LEU A 18 13.27 -3.87 2.92
CA LEU A 18 13.50 -5.32 3.01
C LEU A 18 13.69 -5.95 1.62
N MET A 19 12.87 -5.59 0.64
CA MET A 19 13.00 -6.13 -0.72
C MET A 19 14.32 -5.71 -1.38
N THR A 20 14.77 -4.46 -1.18
CA THR A 20 16.07 -4.03 -1.70
C THR A 20 17.21 -4.86 -1.11
N ILE A 21 17.18 -5.13 0.20
CA ILE A 21 18.20 -5.99 0.85
C ILE A 21 18.13 -7.41 0.28
N MET A 22 16.94 -8.00 0.20
CA MET A 22 16.75 -9.37 -0.31
C MET A 22 17.17 -9.54 -1.77
N ILE A 23 16.89 -8.55 -2.62
CA ILE A 23 17.30 -8.55 -4.04
C ILE A 23 18.82 -8.53 -4.18
N ASN A 24 19.52 -7.73 -3.36
CA ASN A 24 20.98 -7.64 -3.43
C ASN A 24 21.70 -8.88 -2.88
N LEU A 25 21.05 -9.64 -1.99
CA LEU A 25 21.60 -10.88 -1.43
C LEU A 25 21.30 -12.13 -2.28
N SER A 26 20.31 -12.06 -3.18
CA SER A 26 19.85 -13.22 -3.95
C SER A 26 20.47 -13.26 -5.35
N PRO A 27 21.08 -14.39 -5.78
CA PRO A 27 21.54 -14.55 -7.15
C PRO A 27 20.39 -14.66 -8.17
N GLN A 28 19.16 -14.95 -7.72
CA GLN A 28 17.97 -15.07 -8.56
C GLN A 28 16.83 -14.20 -8.00
N PRO A 29 16.80 -12.89 -8.31
CA PRO A 29 15.88 -11.95 -7.67
C PRO A 29 14.44 -12.01 -8.21
N LEU A 30 14.17 -12.80 -9.26
CA LEU A 30 12.91 -12.76 -10.00
C LEU A 30 11.70 -13.11 -9.12
N LEU A 31 11.82 -14.15 -8.27
CA LEU A 31 10.77 -14.54 -7.34
C LEU A 31 10.52 -13.46 -6.27
N ILE A 32 11.57 -12.84 -5.76
CA ILE A 32 11.49 -11.75 -4.78
C ILE A 32 10.76 -10.55 -5.38
N LEU A 33 11.05 -10.23 -6.65
CA LEU A 33 10.44 -9.12 -7.36
C LEU A 33 8.94 -9.34 -7.61
N LEU A 34 8.53 -10.58 -7.93
CA LEU A 34 7.12 -10.96 -8.07
C LEU A 34 6.36 -10.90 -6.75
N VAL A 35 6.93 -11.44 -5.66
CA VAL A 35 6.29 -11.35 -4.34
C VAL A 35 6.22 -9.89 -3.88
N GLY A 36 7.27 -9.10 -4.13
CA GLY A 36 7.32 -7.69 -3.75
C GLY A 36 6.30 -6.83 -4.46
N SER A 37 6.12 -7.04 -5.77
CA SER A 37 5.09 -6.35 -6.52
C SER A 37 3.68 -6.73 -6.06
N ALA A 38 3.42 -8.01 -5.79
CA ALA A 38 2.14 -8.47 -5.25
C ALA A 38 1.82 -7.84 -3.88
N VAL A 39 2.83 -7.77 -2.98
CA VAL A 39 2.69 -7.10 -1.69
C VAL A 39 2.37 -5.62 -1.89
N GLN A 40 3.10 -4.91 -2.76
CA GLN A 40 2.86 -3.48 -3.02
C GLN A 40 1.46 -3.19 -3.56
N ILE A 41 0.99 -4.00 -4.51
CA ILE A 41 -0.38 -3.91 -5.05
C ILE A 41 -1.41 -4.10 -3.93
N TYR A 42 -1.18 -5.05 -3.03
CA TYR A 42 -2.06 -5.28 -1.89
C TYR A 42 -2.08 -4.07 -0.92
N LEU A 43 -0.91 -3.48 -0.61
CA LEU A 43 -0.85 -2.27 0.22
C LEU A 43 -1.61 -1.12 -0.46
N ALA A 44 -1.38 -0.92 -1.76
CA ALA A 44 -1.95 0.17 -2.56
C ALA A 44 -3.47 0.03 -2.72
N THR A 45 -3.96 -1.19 -2.89
CA THR A 45 -5.39 -1.51 -2.89
C THR A 45 -6.08 -1.03 -1.62
N GLY A 46 -5.46 -1.28 -0.45
CA GLY A 46 -5.98 -0.80 0.83
C GLY A 46 -5.98 0.73 0.95
N ARG A 47 -4.99 1.40 0.36
CA ARG A 47 -4.87 2.87 0.34
C ARG A 47 -5.90 3.52 -0.59
N LEU A 48 -6.09 2.97 -1.78
CA LEU A 48 -7.09 3.44 -2.74
C LEU A 48 -8.51 3.29 -2.20
N LYS A 49 -8.80 2.16 -1.55
CA LYS A 49 -10.05 1.97 -0.81
C LYS A 49 -10.24 3.01 0.29
N ASP A 50 -9.18 3.42 0.98
CA ASP A 50 -9.27 4.48 1.97
C ASP A 50 -9.50 5.88 1.36
N MET A 51 -9.12 6.09 0.10
CA MET A 51 -9.39 7.31 -0.66
C MET A 51 -10.74 7.26 -1.41
N ASN A 52 -11.55 6.23 -1.19
CA ASN A 52 -12.80 5.97 -1.93
C ASN A 52 -12.58 5.89 -3.46
N ALA A 53 -11.37 5.51 -3.89
CA ALA A 53 -10.97 5.38 -5.28
C ALA A 53 -11.07 3.92 -5.74
N ASN A 54 -11.18 3.72 -7.06
CA ASN A 54 -11.26 2.38 -7.64
C ASN A 54 -9.98 1.57 -7.35
N PRO A 55 -10.06 0.38 -6.72
CA PRO A 55 -8.93 -0.50 -6.41
C PRO A 55 -8.07 -0.89 -7.60
N TRP A 56 -8.62 -0.90 -8.82
CA TRP A 56 -7.88 -1.24 -10.04
C TRP A 56 -6.70 -0.29 -10.31
N TRP A 57 -6.76 0.94 -9.80
CA TRP A 57 -5.63 1.87 -9.85
C TRP A 57 -4.39 1.38 -9.08
N SER A 58 -4.51 0.31 -8.26
CA SER A 58 -3.37 -0.29 -7.58
C SER A 58 -2.38 -0.91 -8.56
N ALA A 59 -2.82 -1.35 -9.75
CA ALA A 59 -1.92 -1.85 -10.79
C ALA A 59 -0.90 -0.79 -11.24
N LEU A 60 -1.23 0.50 -11.10
CA LEU A 60 -0.32 1.60 -11.40
C LEU A 60 0.92 1.59 -10.47
N THR A 61 0.87 0.91 -9.32
CA THR A 61 2.03 0.73 -8.43
C THR A 61 3.11 -0.22 -8.95
N LEU A 62 2.85 -0.90 -10.08
CA LEU A 62 3.91 -1.56 -10.84
C LEU A 62 4.90 -0.56 -11.45
N LEU A 63 4.43 0.66 -11.74
CA LEU A 63 5.33 1.75 -12.12
C LEU A 63 6.07 2.24 -10.86
N PRO A 64 7.38 2.50 -10.99
CA PRO A 64 8.14 3.08 -9.89
C PRO A 64 7.53 4.42 -9.46
N PHE A 65 7.70 4.77 -8.19
CA PHE A 65 7.23 6.02 -7.56
C PHE A 65 5.72 6.16 -7.33
N VAL A 66 4.85 5.39 -8.00
CA VAL A 66 3.39 5.54 -7.80
C VAL A 66 2.98 5.17 -6.38
N GLY A 67 3.55 4.10 -5.81
CA GLY A 67 3.33 3.76 -4.39
C GLY A 67 3.78 4.86 -3.42
N PHE A 68 4.82 5.63 -3.79
CA PHE A 68 5.29 6.75 -2.99
C PHE A 68 4.31 7.94 -3.03
N ILE A 69 3.76 8.24 -4.20
CA ILE A 69 2.75 9.30 -4.37
C ILE A 69 1.52 9.04 -3.50
N LEU A 70 1.10 7.78 -3.37
CA LEU A 70 -0.07 7.38 -2.56
C LEU A 70 0.08 7.64 -1.04
N MET A 71 1.29 7.97 -0.56
CA MET A 71 1.55 8.32 0.84
C MET A 71 1.07 9.72 1.23
N PHE A 72 0.93 10.65 0.27
CA PHE A 72 0.63 12.06 0.56
C PHE A 72 -0.86 12.39 0.65
N PRO A 73 -1.73 11.90 -0.25
CA PRO A 73 -3.14 12.22 -0.24
C PRO A 73 -3.80 11.85 1.10
N LYS A 74 -4.76 12.66 1.56
CA LYS A 74 -5.60 12.30 2.71
C LYS A 74 -6.65 11.28 2.29
N GLY A 75 -7.01 10.37 3.20
CA GLY A 75 -8.14 9.46 3.02
C GLY A 75 -9.49 10.17 3.17
N THR A 76 -10.58 9.49 2.80
CA THR A 76 -11.95 9.98 3.04
C THR A 76 -12.28 9.92 4.52
N LYS A 77 -12.84 11.02 5.06
CA LYS A 77 -13.33 11.05 6.45
C LYS A 77 -14.66 10.29 6.56
N GLY A 78 -14.82 9.49 7.61
CA GLY A 78 -16.05 8.74 7.87
C GLY A 78 -16.19 7.49 6.99
N ALA A 79 -17.37 6.88 7.02
CA ALA A 79 -17.68 5.69 6.24
C ALA A 79 -17.62 5.96 4.72
N ASN A 80 -17.14 4.98 3.97
CA ASN A 80 -17.11 5.01 2.50
C ASN A 80 -17.62 3.68 1.91
N GLN A 81 -17.63 3.56 0.57
CA GLN A 81 -18.15 2.37 -0.13
C GLN A 81 -17.40 1.06 0.21
N TYR A 82 -16.23 1.17 0.87
CA TYR A 82 -15.37 0.06 1.26
C TYR A 82 -15.34 -0.18 2.78
N GLY A 83 -16.17 0.55 3.55
CA GLY A 83 -16.37 0.36 4.99
C GLY A 83 -16.16 1.62 5.84
N GLU A 84 -16.26 1.45 7.14
CA GLU A 84 -16.09 2.49 8.16
C GLU A 84 -14.66 3.07 8.22
N ASP A 85 -14.50 4.26 8.79
CA ASP A 85 -13.19 4.89 8.95
C ASP A 85 -12.31 4.03 9.87
N PRO A 86 -11.11 3.62 9.45
CA PRO A 86 -10.19 2.87 10.31
C PRO A 86 -9.78 3.62 11.59
N ARG A 87 -10.04 4.93 11.69
CA ARG A 87 -9.78 5.74 12.89
C ARG A 87 -10.94 5.77 13.89
N GLU A 88 -12.17 5.46 13.46
CA GLU A 88 -13.34 5.45 14.35
C GLU A 88 -13.42 4.15 15.15
N LYS A 89 -12.89 3.03 14.63
CA LYS A 89 -12.89 1.73 15.32
C LYS A 89 -12.07 1.66 16.62
N GLY A 90 -11.28 2.68 16.95
CA GLY A 90 -10.41 2.68 18.13
C GLY A 90 -10.88 3.56 19.30
N ASN A 91 -12.09 4.13 19.23
CA ASN A 91 -12.60 5.09 20.23
C ASN A 91 -13.79 4.58 21.05
N ASN A 92 -13.97 3.26 21.16
CA ASN A 92 -14.96 2.60 22.01
C ASN A 92 -14.28 1.74 23.06
#